data_AF-A0A822B589-F1
#
_entry.id   AF-A0A822B589-F1
#
_cell.length_a   1.000
_cell.length_b   1.000
_cell.length_c   1.000
_cell.angle_alpha   90.00
_cell.angle_beta   90.00
_cell.angle_gamma   90.00
#
_symmetry.space_group_name_H-M   'P 1'
#
loop_
_entity.id
_entity.type
_entity.pdbx_description
1 polymer ?
#
loop_
_entity_poly.entity_id
_entity_poly.type
_entity_poly.pdbx_seq_one_letter_code
_entity_poly.pdbx_strand_id
1 'polypeptide(L)'
;VVMIIVIVLSHKCKINPDNIATPVAASLGDLTTVVVLAGVSQFLFQITNFRSLLLMIIIVFFLTLIPIWTMICARNEHVKDVLIHGWSPIIAAMFISSTGGLILAFAVQTLHGIIAFQPVMNGVCGNLVTVQASRLSTALHQQGKPGEFQNDEQHTASTDCPNPYKLFCSRANASCIVRLLLFMAIPGHLTFLFIIWQLAANHIQISFLFISLYLIAALIQVAVLLYIAQWIVSFVWRHRRDPDNVCIPYLTSTGDLLGTALLTCVFLLLA
;
A
#
# COMPACT_ATOMS: atom_id res chain seq x y z
N VAL A 1 -5.27 21.55 -1.60
CA VAL A 1 -6.20 22.13 -2.61
C VAL A 1 -6.81 21.05 -3.50
N VAL A 2 -6.01 20.24 -4.21
CA VAL A 2 -6.50 19.15 -5.07
C VAL A 2 -7.46 18.20 -4.33
N MET A 3 -7.08 17.74 -3.13
CA MET A 3 -7.93 16.86 -2.30
C MET A 3 -9.29 17.48 -1.95
N ILE A 4 -9.33 18.77 -1.61
CA ILE A 4 -10.57 19.48 -1.28
C ILE A 4 -11.47 19.54 -2.53
N ILE A 5 -10.89 19.83 -3.70
CA ILE A 5 -11.61 19.84 -4.97
C ILE A 5 -12.22 18.47 -5.28
N VAL A 6 -11.44 17.39 -5.12
CA VAL A 6 -11.89 16.01 -5.36
C VAL A 6 -13.03 15.63 -4.42
N ILE A 7 -12.95 15.98 -3.13
CA ILE A 7 -14.01 15.71 -2.14
C ILE A 7 -15.29 16.47 -2.51
N VAL A 8 -15.20 17.76 -2.83
CA VAL A 8 -16.36 18.59 -3.19
C VAL A 8 -17.02 18.11 -4.48
N LEU A 9 -16.24 17.74 -5.50
CA LEU A 9 -16.76 17.16 -6.75
C LEU A 9 -17.43 15.80 -6.50
N SER A 10 -16.81 14.93 -5.70
CA SER A 10 -17.38 13.63 -5.36
C SER A 10 -18.74 13.78 -4.67
N HIS A 11 -18.83 14.73 -3.73
CA HIS A 11 -20.07 15.05 -3.04
C HIS A 11 -21.14 15.60 -4.01
N LYS A 12 -20.77 16.50 -4.93
CA LYS A 12 -21.70 17.00 -5.96
C LYS A 12 -22.20 15.89 -6.90
N CYS A 13 -21.37 14.90 -7.19
CA CYS A 13 -21.71 13.75 -8.03
C CYS A 13 -22.41 12.60 -7.27
N LYS A 14 -22.65 12.73 -5.95
CA LYS A 14 -23.20 11.66 -5.08
C LYS A 14 -22.37 10.36 -5.09
N ILE A 15 -21.06 10.48 -5.33
CA ILE A 15 -20.11 9.36 -5.27
C ILE A 15 -19.41 9.46 -3.91
N ASN A 16 -19.19 8.31 -3.26
CA ASN A 16 -18.40 8.30 -2.03
C ASN A 16 -16.99 8.87 -2.32
N PRO A 17 -16.57 9.95 -1.64
CA PRO A 17 -15.28 10.58 -1.89
C PRO A 17 -14.12 9.60 -1.74
N ASP A 18 -14.18 8.61 -0.84
CA ASP A 18 -13.07 7.66 -0.61
C ASP A 18 -12.78 6.78 -1.83
N ASN A 19 -13.76 6.58 -2.72
CA ASN A 19 -13.55 5.80 -3.94
C ASN A 19 -12.67 6.53 -4.97
N ILE A 20 -12.50 7.85 -4.85
CA ILE A 20 -11.74 8.68 -5.81
C ILE A 20 -10.62 9.43 -5.08
N ALA A 21 -10.95 10.09 -3.97
CA ALA A 21 -10.04 10.85 -3.15
C ALA A 21 -8.91 9.96 -2.59
N THR A 22 -9.19 8.76 -2.09
CA THR A 22 -8.15 7.90 -1.51
C THR A 22 -7.11 7.44 -2.54
N PRO A 23 -7.48 6.91 -3.73
CA PRO A 23 -6.51 6.63 -4.79
C PRO A 23 -5.75 7.87 -5.30
N VAL A 24 -6.43 9.01 -5.43
CA VAL A 24 -5.81 10.27 -5.88
C VAL A 24 -4.84 10.81 -4.83
N ALA A 25 -5.19 10.72 -3.55
CA ALA A 25 -4.32 11.10 -2.44
C ALA A 25 -3.06 10.23 -2.41
N ALA A 26 -3.23 8.91 -2.51
CA ALA A 26 -2.12 7.96 -2.51
C ALA A 26 -1.18 8.24 -3.70
N SER A 27 -1.71 8.31 -4.92
CA SER A 27 -0.89 8.55 -6.12
C SER A 27 -0.21 9.92 -6.15
N LEU A 28 -0.89 11.00 -5.76
CA LEU A 28 -0.25 12.32 -5.65
C LEU A 28 0.77 12.36 -4.51
N GLY A 29 0.51 11.68 -3.39
CA GLY A 29 1.44 11.53 -2.29
C GLY A 29 2.73 10.85 -2.74
N ASP A 30 2.61 9.70 -3.42
CA ASP A 30 3.74 8.95 -3.96
C ASP A 30 4.53 9.79 -4.97
N LEU A 31 3.85 10.42 -5.94
CA LEU A 31 4.48 11.27 -6.94
C LEU A 31 5.22 12.45 -6.30
N THR A 32 4.57 13.14 -5.36
CA THR A 32 5.17 14.29 -4.66
C THR A 32 6.40 13.83 -3.88
N THR A 33 6.32 12.67 -3.22
CA THR A 33 7.44 12.10 -2.46
C THR A 33 8.61 11.78 -3.37
N VAL A 34 8.39 11.10 -4.49
CA VAL A 34 9.45 10.77 -5.46
C VAL A 34 10.06 12.02 -6.07
N VAL A 35 9.26 13.02 -6.46
CA VAL A 35 9.77 14.27 -7.04
C VAL A 35 10.61 15.06 -6.03
N VAL A 36 10.11 15.21 -4.80
CA VAL A 36 10.86 15.91 -3.74
C VAL A 36 12.13 15.14 -3.40
N LEU A 37 12.05 13.81 -3.25
CA LEU A 37 13.22 12.98 -2.94
C LEU A 37 14.26 13.04 -4.05
N ALA A 38 13.85 12.92 -5.32
CA ALA A 38 14.75 13.03 -6.47
C ALA A 38 15.39 14.42 -6.56
N GLY A 39 14.61 15.49 -6.37
CA GLY A 39 15.11 16.86 -6.38
C GLY A 39 16.12 17.13 -5.25
N VAL A 40 15.80 16.72 -4.02
CA VAL A 40 16.70 16.86 -2.87
C VAL A 40 17.94 15.98 -3.04
N SER A 41 17.79 14.74 -3.52
CA SER A 41 18.91 13.83 -3.78
C SER A 41 19.87 14.43 -4.83
N GLN A 42 19.34 14.95 -5.93
CA GLN A 42 20.13 15.60 -6.97
C GLN A 42 20.87 16.84 -6.44
N PHE A 43 20.20 17.68 -5.65
CA PHE A 43 20.80 18.85 -5.02
C PHE A 43 21.94 18.45 -4.06
N LEU A 44 21.71 17.46 -3.19
CA LEU A 44 22.72 16.96 -2.28
C LEU A 44 23.90 16.34 -3.03
N PHE A 45 23.64 15.55 -4.08
CA PHE A 45 24.67 14.92 -4.90
C PHE A 45 25.61 15.94 -5.55
N GLN A 46 25.07 17.06 -6.05
CA GLN A 46 25.89 18.14 -6.61
C GLN A 46 26.80 18.81 -5.57
N ILE A 47 26.36 18.86 -4.31
CA ILE A 47 27.12 19.47 -3.20
C ILE A 47 28.21 18.53 -2.66
N THR A 48 27.98 17.21 -2.72
CA THR A 48 28.90 16.19 -2.20
C THR A 48 30.32 16.32 -2.74
N ASN A 49 30.47 16.69 -4.01
CA ASN A 49 31.80 16.82 -4.64
C ASN A 49 32.59 18.05 -4.18
N PHE A 50 31.94 19.04 -3.55
CA PHE A 50 32.59 20.33 -3.26
C PHE A 50 32.75 20.64 -1.76
N ARG A 51 31.85 20.18 -0.86
CA ARG A 51 31.86 20.64 0.56
C ARG A 51 31.29 19.61 1.56
N SER A 52 32.17 18.76 2.12
CA SER A 52 31.80 17.80 3.19
C SER A 52 31.23 18.46 4.46
N LEU A 53 31.69 19.67 4.80
CA LEU A 53 31.18 20.42 5.97
C LEU A 53 29.72 20.86 5.80
N LEU A 54 29.30 21.20 4.58
CA LEU A 54 27.92 21.60 4.31
C LEU A 54 26.96 20.41 4.49
N LEU A 55 27.37 19.21 4.07
CA LEU A 55 26.59 17.98 4.29
C LEU A 55 26.44 17.67 5.78
N MET A 56 27.50 17.80 6.57
CA MET A 56 27.42 17.61 8.03
C MET A 56 26.43 18.60 8.67
N ILE A 57 26.43 19.87 8.26
CA ILE A 57 25.47 20.88 8.75
C ILE A 57 24.04 20.48 8.40
N ILE A 58 23.79 20.04 7.17
CA ILE A 58 22.45 19.60 6.73
C ILE A 58 21.98 18.40 7.56
N ILE A 59 22.84 17.41 7.80
CA ILE A 59 22.51 16.24 8.63
C ILE A 59 22.18 16.67 10.06
N VAL A 60 23.03 17.50 10.68
CA VAL A 60 22.79 18.00 12.04
C VAL A 60 21.48 18.78 12.10
N PHE A 61 21.20 19.63 11.11
CA PHE A 61 19.93 20.36 11.02
C PHE A 61 18.73 19.41 11.01
N PHE A 62 18.70 18.39 10.14
CA PHE A 62 17.60 17.42 10.13
C PHE A 62 17.51 16.60 11.42
N LEU A 63 18.64 16.22 12.03
CA LEU A 63 18.65 15.53 13.32
C LEU A 63 18.06 16.40 14.44
N THR A 64 18.32 17.71 14.43
CA THR A 64 17.71 18.64 15.42
C THR A 64 16.23 18.87 15.20
N LEU A 65 15.72 18.73 13.97
CA LEU A 65 14.29 18.83 13.69
C LEU A 65 13.51 17.65 14.30
N ILE A 66 14.09 16.45 14.40
CA ILE A 66 13.42 15.26 14.96
C ILE A 66 12.85 15.54 16.36
N PRO A 67 13.65 15.90 17.39
CA PRO A 67 13.11 16.15 18.73
C PRO A 67 12.14 17.33 18.77
N ILE A 68 12.34 18.35 17.93
CA ILE A 68 11.42 19.50 17.83
C ILE A 68 10.04 19.02 17.38
N TRP A 69 9.95 18.26 16.29
CA TRP A 69 8.69 17.70 15.81
C TRP A 69 8.09 16.70 16.77
N THR A 70 8.90 15.85 17.41
CA THR A 70 8.44 14.93 18.45
C THR A 70 7.77 15.70 19.60
N MET A 71 8.38 16.80 20.07
CA MET A 71 7.79 17.63 21.12
C MET A 71 6.49 18.30 20.68
N ILE A 72 6.42 18.82 19.45
CA ILE A 72 5.20 19.44 18.90
C ILE A 72 4.08 18.40 18.82
N CYS A 73 4.34 17.22 18.27
CA CYS A 73 3.35 16.15 18.16
C CYS A 73 2.92 15.61 19.53
N ALA A 74 3.84 15.49 20.49
CA ALA A 74 3.55 15.03 21.84
C ALA A 74 2.62 15.96 22.62
N ARG A 75 2.59 17.26 22.27
CA ARG A 75 1.66 18.25 22.86
C ARG A 75 0.27 18.22 22.23
N ASN A 76 0.12 17.64 21.04
CA ASN A 76 -1.16 17.58 20.35
C ASN A 76 -1.87 16.26 20.67
N GLU A 77 -2.95 16.33 21.45
CA GLU A 77 -3.73 15.16 21.88
C GLU A 77 -4.23 14.32 20.71
N HIS A 78 -4.54 14.92 19.56
CA HIS A 78 -5.03 14.22 18.38
C HIS A 78 -3.96 13.41 17.64
N VAL A 79 -2.67 13.71 17.85
CA VAL A 79 -1.55 13.09 17.10
C VAL A 79 -0.63 12.28 18.03
N LYS A 80 -0.68 12.55 19.34
CA LYS A 80 0.14 11.90 20.35
C LYS A 80 -0.01 10.37 20.34
N ASP A 81 -1.23 9.86 20.15
CA ASP A 81 -1.46 8.41 20.11
C ASP A 81 -0.75 7.74 18.92
N VAL A 82 -0.74 8.39 17.76
CA VAL A 82 -0.01 7.93 16.57
C VAL A 82 1.49 7.94 16.81
N LEU A 83 2.01 8.96 17.50
CA LEU A 83 3.43 9.05 17.85
C LEU A 83 3.88 7.92 18.79
N ILE A 84 3.04 7.50 19.74
CA ILE A 84 3.38 6.48 20.74
C ILE A 84 3.18 5.07 20.17
N HIS A 85 2.05 4.82 19.51
CA HIS A 85 1.66 3.47 19.10
C HIS A 85 1.99 3.14 17.63
N GLY A 86 2.30 4.14 16.80
CA GLY A 86 2.59 3.97 15.37
C GLY A 86 3.89 3.22 15.07
N TRP A 87 4.81 3.10 16.03
CA TRP A 87 6.08 2.41 15.81
C TRP A 87 5.96 0.90 15.64
N SER A 88 5.03 0.26 16.35
CA SER A 88 4.89 -1.20 16.31
C SER A 88 4.52 -1.70 14.90
N PRO A 89 3.49 -1.14 14.22
CA PRO A 89 3.16 -1.50 12.84
C PRO A 89 4.30 -1.22 11.86
N ILE A 90 4.97 -0.08 12.00
CA ILE A 90 6.06 0.32 11.09
C ILE A 90 7.26 -0.62 11.21
N ILE A 91 7.71 -0.92 12.43
CA ILE A 91 8.86 -1.80 12.66
C ILE A 91 8.54 -3.22 12.16
N ALA A 92 7.35 -3.74 12.48
CA ALA A 92 6.94 -5.05 12.01
C ALA A 92 6.82 -5.11 10.47
N ALA A 93 6.28 -4.06 9.85
CA ALA A 93 6.23 -3.92 8.40
C ALA A 93 7.64 -3.90 7.77
N MET A 94 8.60 -3.21 8.39
CA MET A 94 10.00 -3.22 7.94
C MET A 94 10.59 -4.62 7.95
N PHE A 95 10.35 -5.43 8.99
CA PHE A 95 10.83 -6.82 9.04
C PHE A 95 10.22 -7.68 7.93
N ILE A 96 8.90 -7.57 7.70
CA ILE A 96 8.19 -8.32 6.65
C ILE A 96 8.70 -7.91 5.27
N SER A 97 8.77 -6.61 4.98
CA SER A 97 9.22 -6.09 3.69
C SER A 97 10.71 -6.41 3.44
N SER A 98 11.55 -6.41 4.48
CA SER A 98 12.95 -6.84 4.38
C SER A 98 13.09 -8.29 3.93
N THR A 99 12.18 -9.17 4.36
CA THR A 99 12.16 -10.57 3.90
C THR A 99 11.85 -10.64 2.40
N GLY A 100 10.91 -9.82 1.93
CA GLY A 100 10.66 -9.65 0.49
C GLY A 100 11.88 -9.10 -0.25
N GLY A 101 12.56 -8.11 0.32
CA GLY A 101 13.80 -7.54 -0.21
C GLY A 101 14.93 -8.56 -0.36
N LEU A 102 15.06 -9.51 0.58
CA LEU A 102 16.03 -10.61 0.48
C LEU A 102 15.70 -11.57 -0.69
N ILE A 103 14.42 -11.92 -0.87
CA ILE A 103 13.96 -12.72 -2.02
C ILE A 103 14.29 -11.97 -3.31
N LEU A 104 14.00 -10.67 -3.37
CA LEU A 104 14.31 -9.85 -4.54
C LEU A 104 15.81 -9.81 -4.80
N ALA A 105 16.65 -9.62 -3.77
CA ALA A 105 18.10 -9.57 -3.92
C ALA A 105 18.65 -10.86 -4.55
N PHE A 106 18.14 -12.03 -4.13
CA PHE A 106 18.48 -13.31 -4.76
C PHE A 106 17.94 -13.41 -6.19
N ALA A 107 16.68 -13.02 -6.42
CA ALA A 107 16.06 -13.09 -7.73
C ALA A 107 16.74 -12.18 -8.76
N VAL A 108 17.19 -10.99 -8.37
CA VAL A 108 17.91 -10.06 -9.25
C VAL A 108 19.22 -10.64 -9.77
N GLN A 109 19.93 -11.42 -8.95
CA GLN A 109 21.19 -12.04 -9.36
C GLN A 109 20.98 -13.23 -10.31
N THR A 110 19.80 -13.83 -10.30
CA THR A 110 19.49 -15.09 -11.01
C THR A 110 18.56 -14.90 -12.21
N LEU A 111 17.70 -13.88 -12.20
CA LEU A 111 16.61 -13.68 -13.14
C LEU A 111 16.69 -12.29 -13.77
N HIS A 112 17.08 -12.23 -15.04
CA HIS A 112 17.22 -10.98 -15.78
C HIS A 112 15.85 -10.30 -15.99
N GLY A 113 15.79 -8.99 -15.74
CA GLY A 113 14.61 -8.18 -16.02
C GLY A 113 13.54 -8.14 -14.91
N ILE A 114 13.66 -8.94 -13.85
CA ILE A 114 12.68 -8.96 -12.74
C ILE A 114 12.50 -7.59 -12.07
N ILE A 115 13.57 -6.79 -11.99
CA ILE A 115 13.57 -5.45 -11.36
C ILE A 115 12.54 -4.53 -12.00
N ALA A 116 12.32 -4.63 -13.31
CA ALA A 116 11.39 -3.75 -14.01
C ALA A 116 9.94 -3.98 -13.59
N PHE A 117 9.60 -5.20 -13.15
CA PHE A 117 8.23 -5.60 -12.82
C PHE A 117 7.91 -5.50 -11.33
N GLN A 118 8.91 -5.57 -10.46
CA GLN A 118 8.69 -5.56 -9.01
C GLN A 118 7.95 -4.30 -8.50
N PRO A 119 8.30 -3.06 -8.93
CA PRO A 119 7.60 -1.86 -8.49
C PRO A 119 6.13 -1.87 -8.90
N VAL A 120 5.82 -2.42 -10.08
CA VAL A 120 4.44 -2.55 -10.58
C VAL A 120 3.68 -3.58 -9.77
N MET A 121 4.30 -4.75 -9.53
CA MET A 121 3.70 -5.85 -8.78
C MET A 121 3.28 -5.40 -7.37
N ASN A 122 4.17 -4.70 -6.68
CA ASN A 122 3.91 -4.24 -5.32
C ASN A 122 3.06 -2.97 -5.29
N GLY A 123 3.32 -2.01 -6.19
CA GLY A 123 2.64 -0.73 -6.21
C GLY A 123 1.15 -0.82 -6.54
N VAL A 124 0.77 -1.59 -7.56
CA VAL A 124 -0.65 -1.76 -7.93
C VAL A 124 -1.41 -2.46 -6.81
N CYS A 125 -0.87 -3.59 -6.32
CA CYS A 125 -1.50 -4.38 -5.26
C CYS A 125 -1.59 -3.62 -3.92
N GLY A 126 -0.50 -2.97 -3.52
CA GLY A 126 -0.39 -2.18 -2.28
C GLY A 126 -1.38 -1.03 -2.24
N ASN A 127 -1.57 -0.34 -3.37
CA ASN A 127 -2.51 0.76 -3.45
C ASN A 127 -3.97 0.27 -3.43
N LEU A 128 -4.30 -0.83 -4.12
CA LEU A 128 -5.64 -1.42 -4.09
C LEU A 128 -6.03 -1.89 -2.68
N VAL A 129 -5.12 -2.57 -1.97
CA VAL A 129 -5.40 -3.05 -0.61
C VAL A 129 -5.52 -1.90 0.38
N THR A 130 -4.76 -0.82 0.21
CA THR A 130 -4.86 0.40 1.03
C THR A 130 -6.22 1.07 0.87
N VAL A 131 -6.73 1.16 -0.36
CA VAL A 131 -8.09 1.65 -0.63
C VAL A 131 -9.14 0.78 0.07
N GLN A 132 -9.00 -0.55 0.01
CA GLN A 132 -9.92 -1.45 0.71
C GLN A 132 -9.85 -1.29 2.22
N ALA A 133 -8.65 -1.20 2.80
CA ALA A 133 -8.44 -1.04 4.24
C ALA A 133 -9.08 0.26 4.77
N SER A 134 -8.84 1.38 4.08
CA SER A 134 -9.43 2.68 4.43
C SER A 134 -10.96 2.63 4.36
N ARG A 135 -11.53 2.02 3.30
CA ARG A 135 -12.99 1.88 3.19
C ARG A 135 -13.60 1.03 4.30
N LEU A 136 -12.92 -0.05 4.70
CA LEU A 136 -13.36 -0.88 5.83
C LEU A 136 -13.27 -0.12 7.16
N SER A 137 -12.20 0.65 7.37
CA SER A 137 -12.05 1.51 8.55
C SER A 137 -13.15 2.57 8.62
N THR A 138 -13.41 3.29 7.52
CA THR A 138 -14.49 4.30 7.45
C THR A 138 -15.84 3.66 7.76
N ALA A 139 -16.14 2.47 7.21
CA ALA A 139 -17.40 1.78 7.48
C ALA A 139 -17.58 1.41 8.95
N LEU A 140 -16.50 1.06 9.66
CA LEU A 140 -16.52 0.80 11.09
C LEU A 140 -16.67 2.08 11.92
N HIS A 141 -15.97 3.15 11.55
CA HIS A 141 -16.12 4.47 12.18
C HIS A 141 -17.51 5.07 12.03
N GLN A 142 -18.24 4.73 10.96
CA GLN A 142 -19.66 5.11 10.81
C GLN A 142 -20.58 4.39 11.80
N GLN A 143 -20.15 3.26 12.37
CA GLN A 143 -20.96 2.43 13.27
C GLN A 143 -20.66 2.70 14.76
N GLY A 144 -19.50 3.28 15.07
CA GLY A 144 -19.12 3.58 16.45
C GLY A 144 -17.64 3.85 16.62
N LYS A 145 -17.19 3.90 17.87
CA LYS A 145 -15.78 4.03 18.22
C LYS A 145 -15.08 2.66 18.21
N PRO A 146 -13.75 2.61 18.04
CA PRO A 146 -12.98 1.37 18.11
C PRO A 146 -13.31 0.53 19.35
N GLY A 147 -13.82 -0.69 19.13
CA GLY A 147 -14.20 -1.65 20.17
C GLY A 147 -15.59 -1.46 20.81
N GLU A 148 -16.38 -0.47 20.37
CA GLU A 148 -17.81 -0.40 20.66
C GLU A 148 -18.58 -1.07 19.52
N PHE A 149 -19.19 -2.23 19.79
CA PHE A 149 -20.14 -2.85 18.86
C PHE A 149 -21.55 -2.46 19.28
N GLN A 150 -22.31 -1.80 18.40
CA GLN A 150 -23.74 -1.60 18.61
C GLN A 150 -24.51 -2.82 18.07
N ASN A 151 -25.11 -3.58 19.00
CA ASN A 151 -26.10 -4.65 18.85
C ASN A 151 -25.62 -6.08 18.47
N ASP A 152 -26.14 -7.04 19.24
CA ASP A 152 -25.84 -8.49 19.28
C ASP A 152 -26.12 -9.28 18.00
N GLU A 153 -26.80 -8.74 16.99
CA GLU A 153 -27.11 -9.47 15.75
C GLU A 153 -25.95 -9.48 14.74
N GLN A 154 -24.98 -8.55 14.86
CA GLN A 154 -23.75 -8.53 14.03
C GLN A 154 -22.54 -9.20 14.71
N HIS A 155 -22.69 -9.65 15.96
CA HIS A 155 -21.69 -10.45 16.66
C HIS A 155 -21.35 -11.74 15.89
N THR A 156 -22.30 -12.36 15.20
CA THR A 156 -22.10 -13.60 14.43
C THR A 156 -21.42 -13.40 13.07
N ALA A 157 -21.38 -12.19 12.53
CA ALA A 157 -20.74 -11.92 11.23
C ALA A 157 -19.24 -11.59 11.36
N SER A 158 -18.76 -11.29 12.57
CA SER A 158 -17.43 -10.75 12.81
C SER A 158 -16.51 -11.71 13.58
N THR A 159 -17.02 -12.73 14.28
CA THR A 159 -16.24 -13.63 15.14
C THR A 159 -15.31 -14.58 14.41
N ASP A 160 -15.66 -15.01 13.19
CA ASP A 160 -14.89 -16.04 12.49
C ASP A 160 -14.03 -15.46 11.37
N CYS A 161 -12.93 -16.14 11.08
CA CYS A 161 -12.16 -15.95 9.85
C CYS A 161 -13.16 -15.78 8.70
N PRO A 162 -13.21 -14.60 8.05
CA PRO A 162 -14.25 -14.32 7.09
C PRO A 162 -14.23 -15.41 6.03
N ASN A 163 -15.38 -16.01 5.73
CA ASN A 163 -15.42 -17.05 4.70
C ASN A 163 -15.03 -16.39 3.35
N PRO A 164 -13.96 -16.84 2.68
CA PRO A 164 -13.52 -16.23 1.43
C PRO A 164 -14.62 -16.26 0.36
N TYR A 165 -15.45 -17.31 0.34
CA TYR A 165 -16.59 -17.39 -0.57
C TYR A 165 -17.62 -16.28 -0.30
N LYS A 166 -17.89 -15.98 0.97
CA LYS A 166 -18.79 -14.87 1.33
C LYS A 166 -18.18 -13.51 0.95
N LEU A 167 -16.85 -13.37 1.07
CA LEU A 167 -16.16 -12.13 0.70
C LEU A 167 -16.21 -11.86 -0.81
N PHE A 168 -15.87 -12.85 -1.64
CA PHE A 168 -15.75 -12.67 -3.09
C PHE A 168 -17.05 -12.95 -3.86
N CYS A 169 -17.84 -13.94 -3.44
CA CYS A 169 -18.97 -14.46 -4.22
C CYS A 169 -20.35 -14.02 -3.70
N SER A 170 -20.43 -13.30 -2.57
CA SER A 170 -21.73 -12.80 -2.09
C SER A 170 -22.30 -11.70 -3.01
N ARG A 171 -23.63 -11.54 -2.98
CA ARG A 171 -24.37 -10.46 -3.64
C ARG A 171 -24.33 -9.13 -2.86
N ALA A 172 -23.72 -9.12 -1.68
CA ALA A 172 -23.58 -7.91 -0.88
C ALA A 172 -22.77 -6.81 -1.62
N ASN A 173 -23.12 -5.54 -1.36
CA ASN A 173 -22.41 -4.38 -1.91
C ASN A 173 -20.91 -4.40 -1.58
N ALA A 174 -20.55 -4.87 -0.38
CA ALA A 174 -19.14 -5.03 0.02
C ALA A 174 -18.38 -6.00 -0.91
N SER A 175 -18.96 -7.15 -1.22
CA SER A 175 -18.39 -8.14 -2.14
C SER A 175 -18.31 -7.66 -3.58
N CYS A 176 -19.28 -6.84 -4.00
CA CYS A 176 -19.21 -6.17 -5.31
C CYS A 176 -17.95 -5.31 -5.43
N ILE A 177 -17.62 -4.55 -4.38
CA ILE A 177 -16.48 -3.63 -4.43
C ILE A 177 -15.16 -4.38 -4.32
N VAL A 178 -15.08 -5.45 -3.53
CA VAL A 178 -13.92 -6.36 -3.51
C VAL A 178 -13.66 -6.95 -4.90
N ARG A 179 -14.71 -7.40 -5.60
CA ARG A 179 -14.58 -7.87 -6.99
C ARG A 179 -14.14 -6.76 -7.94
N LEU A 180 -14.70 -5.55 -7.80
CA LEU A 180 -14.29 -4.40 -8.62
C LEU A 180 -12.80 -4.08 -8.43
N LEU A 181 -12.31 -4.06 -7.19
CA LEU A 181 -10.88 -3.85 -6.90
C LEU A 181 -10.01 -4.97 -7.48
N LEU A 182 -10.45 -6.23 -7.37
CA LEU A 182 -9.75 -7.37 -7.96
C LEU A 182 -9.68 -7.26 -9.49
N PHE A 183 -10.80 -6.94 -10.15
CA PHE A 183 -10.83 -6.80 -11.61
C PHE A 183 -10.13 -5.53 -12.10
N MET A 184 -10.07 -4.47 -11.28
CA MET A 184 -9.31 -3.25 -11.58
C MET A 184 -7.79 -3.49 -11.63
N ALA A 185 -7.30 -4.54 -10.96
CA ALA A 185 -5.90 -4.95 -11.07
C ALA A 185 -5.53 -5.29 -12.52
N ILE A 186 -6.43 -5.94 -13.29
CA ILE A 186 -6.15 -6.36 -14.67
C ILE A 186 -5.75 -5.19 -15.59
N PRO A 187 -6.60 -4.17 -15.81
CA PRO A 187 -6.21 -3.04 -16.65
C PRO A 187 -5.04 -2.26 -16.05
N GLY A 188 -4.90 -2.19 -14.71
CA GLY A 188 -3.76 -1.56 -14.05
C GLY A 188 -2.43 -2.21 -14.44
N HIS A 189 -2.31 -3.52 -14.21
CA HIS A 189 -1.12 -4.29 -14.55
C HIS A 189 -0.83 -4.27 -16.07
N LEU A 190 -1.84 -4.42 -16.92
CA LEU A 190 -1.66 -4.38 -18.38
C LEU A 190 -1.14 -3.01 -18.86
N THR A 191 -1.64 -1.91 -18.28
CA THR A 191 -1.18 -0.55 -18.61
C THR A 191 0.31 -0.39 -18.27
N PHE A 192 0.72 -0.82 -17.08
CA PHE A 192 2.12 -0.73 -16.67
C PHE A 192 3.04 -1.68 -17.45
N LEU A 193 2.58 -2.89 -17.81
CA LEU A 193 3.32 -3.78 -18.69
C LEU A 193 3.55 -3.14 -20.07
N PHE A 194 2.53 -2.46 -20.62
CA PHE A 194 2.68 -1.71 -21.87
C PHE A 194 3.71 -0.58 -21.75
N ILE A 195 3.72 0.16 -20.63
CA ILE A 195 4.73 1.19 -20.38
C ILE A 195 6.14 0.59 -20.27
N ILE A 196 6.31 -0.52 -19.55
CA ILE A 196 7.60 -1.23 -19.45
C ILE A 196 8.06 -1.68 -20.82
N TRP A 197 7.15 -2.22 -21.65
CA TRP A 197 7.47 -2.64 -23.02
C TRP A 197 8.04 -1.48 -23.86
N GLN A 198 7.45 -0.29 -23.74
CA GLN A 198 7.91 0.92 -24.44
C GLN A 198 9.27 1.41 -23.91
N LEU A 199 9.46 1.43 -22.59
CA LEU A 199 10.65 1.99 -21.96
C LEU A 199 11.87 1.05 -22.00
N ALA A 200 11.66 -0.26 -21.96
CA ALA A 200 12.74 -1.25 -21.88
C ALA A 200 13.45 -1.53 -23.22
N ALA A 201 13.13 -0.79 -24.30
CA ALA A 201 13.85 -0.78 -25.58
C ALA A 201 14.28 -2.18 -26.09
N ASN A 202 13.37 -3.15 -26.12
CA ASN A 202 13.58 -4.54 -26.56
C ASN A 202 14.55 -5.42 -25.73
N HIS A 203 15.04 -4.97 -24.58
CA HIS A 203 15.90 -5.81 -23.72
C HIS A 203 15.13 -6.92 -22.97
N ILE A 204 13.80 -6.82 -22.89
CA ILE A 204 12.94 -7.79 -22.20
C ILE A 204 11.87 -8.30 -23.18
N GLN A 205 11.91 -9.59 -23.50
CA GLN A 205 10.89 -10.24 -24.33
C GLN A 205 9.65 -10.55 -23.50
N ILE A 206 8.62 -9.70 -23.61
CA ILE A 206 7.32 -9.93 -22.96
C ILE A 206 6.50 -10.88 -23.84
N SER A 207 6.52 -12.17 -23.53
CA SER A 207 5.74 -13.19 -24.22
C SER A 207 4.28 -13.23 -23.72
N PHE A 208 3.36 -13.75 -24.54
CA PHE A 208 1.97 -13.95 -24.11
C PHE A 208 1.86 -14.88 -22.88
N LEU A 209 2.72 -15.91 -22.82
CA LEU A 209 2.79 -16.81 -21.68
C LEU A 209 3.22 -16.08 -20.40
N PHE A 210 4.23 -15.21 -20.49
CA PHE A 210 4.67 -14.38 -19.38
C PHE A 210 3.54 -13.47 -18.88
N ILE A 211 2.85 -12.77 -19.79
CA ILE A 211 1.72 -11.89 -19.42
C ILE A 211 0.64 -12.68 -18.68
N SER A 212 0.30 -13.87 -19.17
CA SER A 212 -0.73 -14.72 -18.55
C SER A 212 -0.33 -15.15 -17.13
N LEU A 213 0.87 -15.70 -16.95
CA LEU A 213 1.35 -16.14 -15.64
C LEU A 213 1.54 -14.97 -14.66
N TYR A 214 2.08 -13.85 -15.14
CA TYR A 214 2.22 -12.62 -14.35
C TYR A 214 0.85 -12.10 -13.88
N LEU A 215 -0.15 -12.08 -14.77
CA LEU A 215 -1.49 -11.61 -14.43
C LEU A 215 -2.18 -12.55 -13.42
N ILE A 216 -2.00 -13.87 -13.56
CA ILE A 216 -2.49 -14.85 -12.58
C ILE A 216 -1.84 -14.60 -11.22
N ALA A 217 -0.51 -14.43 -11.17
CA ALA A 217 0.21 -14.13 -9.94
C ALA A 217 -0.27 -12.83 -9.28
N ALA A 218 -0.44 -11.76 -10.07
CA ALA A 218 -0.96 -10.49 -9.59
C ALA A 218 -2.39 -10.63 -9.03
N LEU A 219 -3.28 -11.35 -9.71
CA LEU A 219 -4.64 -11.58 -9.24
C LEU A 219 -4.68 -12.41 -7.95
N ILE A 220 -3.82 -13.43 -7.84
CA ILE A 220 -3.67 -14.21 -6.61
C ILE A 220 -3.20 -13.30 -5.47
N GLN A 221 -2.18 -12.47 -5.71
CA GLN A 221 -1.65 -11.52 -4.72
C GLN A 221 -2.74 -10.57 -4.23
N VAL A 222 -3.46 -9.90 -5.15
CA VAL A 222 -4.55 -8.97 -4.80
C VAL A 222 -5.65 -9.69 -4.04
N ALA A 223 -6.07 -10.88 -4.47
CA ALA A 223 -7.11 -11.64 -3.78
C ALA A 223 -6.70 -12.01 -2.34
N VAL A 224 -5.47 -12.49 -2.13
CA VAL A 224 -4.95 -12.80 -0.79
C VAL A 224 -4.88 -11.54 0.06
N LEU A 225 -4.43 -10.41 -0.48
CA LEU A 225 -4.34 -9.15 0.26
C LEU A 225 -5.71 -8.58 0.64
N LEU A 226 -6.68 -8.61 -0.26
CA LEU A 226 -8.05 -8.17 0.04
C LEU A 226 -8.69 -9.03 1.13
N TYR A 227 -8.38 -10.33 1.15
CA TYR A 227 -8.80 -11.24 2.22
C TYR A 227 -8.17 -10.87 3.57
N ILE A 228 -6.84 -10.69 3.60
CA ILE A 228 -6.11 -10.30 4.80
C ILE A 228 -6.60 -8.94 5.31
N ALA A 229 -6.90 -7.99 4.41
CA ALA A 229 -7.44 -6.67 4.77
C ALA A 229 -8.75 -6.77 5.55
N GLN A 230 -9.67 -7.63 5.10
CA GLN A 230 -10.93 -7.86 5.80
C GLN A 230 -10.70 -8.38 7.23
N TRP A 231 -9.77 -9.32 7.37
CA TRP A 231 -9.47 -9.94 8.66
C TRP A 231 -8.74 -8.98 9.60
N ILE A 232 -7.66 -8.33 9.15
CA ILE A 232 -6.81 -7.50 10.00
C ILE A 232 -7.53 -6.23 10.47
N VAL A 233 -8.37 -5.62 9.61
CA VAL A 233 -9.15 -4.42 10.00
C VAL A 233 -10.16 -4.76 11.09
N SER A 234 -10.90 -5.86 10.93
CA SER A 234 -11.82 -6.34 11.98
C SER A 234 -11.08 -6.75 13.25
N PHE A 235 -9.91 -7.38 13.14
CA PHE A 235 -9.08 -7.76 14.28
C PHE A 235 -8.58 -6.54 15.06
N VAL A 236 -8.04 -5.52 14.37
CA VAL A 236 -7.50 -4.31 14.99
C VAL A 236 -8.62 -3.49 15.65
N TRP A 237 -9.77 -3.37 15.00
CA TRP A 237 -10.95 -2.69 15.55
C TRP A 237 -11.38 -3.27 16.90
N ARG A 238 -11.38 -4.61 17.02
CA ARG A 238 -11.72 -5.32 18.26
C ARG A 238 -10.76 -5.03 19.40
N HIS A 239 -9.49 -4.79 19.08
CA HIS A 239 -8.47 -4.46 20.06
C HIS A 239 -8.42 -2.96 20.41
N ARG A 240 -9.51 -2.21 20.13
CA ARG A 240 -9.66 -0.78 20.44
C ARG A 240 -8.57 0.09 19.83
N ARG A 241 -8.05 -0.31 18.67
CA ARG A 241 -7.06 0.44 17.91
C ARG A 241 -7.68 0.88 16.60
N ASP A 242 -7.25 2.04 16.13
CA ASP A 242 -7.66 2.58 14.85
C ASP A 242 -7.00 1.77 13.70
N PRO A 243 -7.79 1.11 12.84
CA PRO A 243 -7.27 0.37 11.69
C PRO A 243 -6.50 1.24 10.70
N ASP A 244 -6.82 2.53 10.58
CA ASP A 244 -6.13 3.42 9.64
C ASP A 244 -4.66 3.66 10.03
N ASN A 245 -4.37 3.64 11.34
CA ASN A 245 -3.01 3.83 11.85
C ASN A 245 -2.17 2.55 11.85
N VAL A 246 -2.81 1.38 11.75
CA VAL A 246 -2.17 0.09 12.03
C VAL A 246 -2.16 -0.84 10.81
N CYS A 247 -3.28 -0.96 10.10
CA CYS A 247 -3.46 -2.02 9.10
C CYS A 247 -2.69 -1.76 7.80
N ILE A 248 -2.58 -0.51 7.35
CA ILE A 248 -1.96 -0.16 6.07
C ILE A 248 -0.48 -0.59 6.00
N PRO A 249 0.38 -0.30 7.01
CA PRO A 249 1.76 -0.80 7.01
C PRO A 249 1.86 -2.32 6.89
N TYR A 250 1.04 -3.07 7.64
CA TYR A 250 1.05 -4.54 7.58
C TYR A 250 0.62 -5.09 6.22
N LEU A 251 -0.43 -4.50 5.63
CA LEU A 251 -0.98 -4.96 4.36
C LEU A 251 -0.02 -4.68 3.21
N THR A 252 0.57 -3.49 3.17
CA THR A 252 1.55 -3.12 2.15
C THR A 252 2.83 -3.94 2.25
N SER A 253 3.39 -4.13 3.46
CA SER A 253 4.58 -4.98 3.62
C SER A 253 4.34 -6.45 3.32
N THR A 254 3.16 -6.97 3.67
CA THR A 254 2.75 -8.34 3.28
C THR A 254 2.61 -8.43 1.76
N GLY A 255 2.08 -7.38 1.14
CA GLY A 255 2.01 -7.25 -0.30
C GLY A 255 3.38 -7.24 -0.96
N ASP A 256 4.37 -6.58 -0.34
CA ASP A 256 5.74 -6.57 -0.84
C ASP A 256 6.35 -7.97 -0.88
N LEU A 257 6.21 -8.70 0.23
CA LEU A 257 6.71 -10.05 0.37
C LEU A 257 6.02 -11.01 -0.62
N LEU A 258 4.69 -11.02 -0.63
CA LEU A 258 3.90 -11.89 -1.51
C LEU A 258 4.13 -11.58 -2.99
N GLY A 259 4.13 -10.29 -3.35
CA GLY A 259 4.35 -9.86 -4.73
C GLY A 259 5.72 -10.23 -5.24
N THR A 260 6.76 -10.01 -4.44
CA THR A 260 8.12 -10.40 -4.80
C THR A 260 8.26 -11.93 -4.93
N ALA A 261 7.70 -12.69 -3.99
CA ALA A 261 7.78 -14.15 -4.02
C ALA A 261 7.03 -14.75 -5.23
N LEU A 262 5.81 -14.27 -5.49
CA LEU A 262 4.99 -14.73 -6.62
C LEU A 262 5.61 -14.32 -7.96
N LEU A 263 6.13 -13.10 -8.08
CA LEU A 263 6.85 -12.65 -9.27
C LEU A 263 8.09 -13.50 -9.52
N THR A 264 8.88 -13.76 -8.47
CA THR A 264 10.06 -14.64 -8.56
C THR A 264 9.67 -16.04 -9.02
N CYS A 265 8.57 -16.60 -8.49
CA CYS A 265 8.05 -17.89 -8.94
C CYS A 265 7.67 -17.88 -10.43
N VAL A 266 7.00 -16.85 -10.92
CA VAL A 266 6.68 -16.71 -12.36
C VAL A 266 7.94 -16.71 -13.22
N PHE A 267 8.97 -15.97 -12.81
CA PHE A 267 10.24 -15.94 -13.52
C PHE A 267 10.98 -17.28 -13.48
N LEU A 268 10.98 -17.98 -12.33
CA LEU A 268 11.59 -19.31 -12.21
C LEU A 268 10.86 -20.37 -13.05
N LEU A 269 9.54 -20.26 -13.20
CA LEU A 269 8.75 -21.17 -14.06
C LEU A 269 9.01 -20.95 -15.56
N LEU A 270 9.57 -19.80 -15.93
CA LEU A 270 9.83 -19.40 -17.32
C LEU A 270 11.32 -19.37 -17.67
N ALA A 271 12.20 -19.57 -16.68
CA ALA A 271 13.65 -19.66 -16.84
C ALA A 271 14.05 -21.05 -17.33
#